data_AF-A0A9E5Y9C2-F1
#
_entry.id   AF-A0A9E5Y9C2-F1
#
_cell.length_a   1.000
_cell.length_b   1.000
_cell.length_c   1.000
_cell.angle_alpha   90.00
_cell.angle_beta   90.00
_cell.angle_gamma   90.00
#
_symmetry.space_group_name_H-M   'P 1'
#
loop_
_entity.id
_entity.type
_entity.pdbx_description
1 polymer ?
#
loop_
_entity_poly.entity_id
_entity_poly.type
_entity_poly.pdbx_seq_one_letter_code
_entity_poly.pdbx_strand_id
1 'polypeptide(L)'
;MQLSIYYTEEDGDMIKTIETEARMQRRSKSALILSILEKYYKKKRKLGEILSDIASLSDEQIRRALEIQKKEKKRRLLGEILLDEGFIEEKQLRESLFLQRDYKRTSLL
;
A
#
# COMPACT_ATOMS: atom_id res chain seq x y z
N MET A 1 18.15 -18.22 0.51
CA MET A 1 18.50 -16.78 0.42
C MET A 1 18.53 -16.22 1.84
N GLN A 2 19.64 -15.60 2.25
CA GLN A 2 19.75 -14.98 3.58
C GLN A 2 19.34 -13.51 3.45
N LEU A 3 18.30 -13.10 4.18
CA LEU A 3 17.84 -11.71 4.23
C LEU A 3 18.39 -11.06 5.50
N SER A 4 19.22 -10.03 5.33
CA SER A 4 19.72 -9.22 6.43
C SER A 4 18.77 -8.04 6.66
N ILE A 5 18.22 -7.94 7.87
CA ILE A 5 17.35 -6.82 8.26
C ILE A 5 18.06 -6.04 9.34
N TYR A 6 18.30 -4.75 9.07
CA TYR A 6 18.99 -3.83 9.96
C TYR A 6 17.97 -3.05 10.78
N TYR A 7 18.27 -2.86 12.06
CA TYR A 7 17.49 -2.05 12.99
C TYR A 7 18.45 -1.14 13.76
N THR A 8 17.97 0.02 14.16
CA THR A 8 18.68 1.00 14.95
C THR A 8 18.30 0.89 16.44
N GLU A 9 18.98 1.63 17.31
CA GLU A 9 18.61 1.69 18.73
C GLU A 9 17.20 2.26 18.95
N GLU A 10 16.74 3.14 18.04
CA GLU A 10 15.40 3.74 18.08
C GLU A 10 14.29 2.70 17.87
N ASP A 11 14.59 1.58 17.21
CA ASP A 11 13.62 0.50 16.95
C ASP A 11 13.43 -0.45 18.16
N GLY A 12 14.11 -0.20 19.28
CA GLY A 12 14.21 -1.13 20.42
C GLY A 12 12.87 -1.61 20.97
N ASP A 13 11.88 -0.73 21.11
CA ASP A 13 10.57 -1.09 21.64
C ASP A 13 9.73 -1.91 20.65
N MET A 14 9.84 -1.58 19.35
CA MET A 14 9.25 -2.39 18.28
C MET A 14 9.83 -3.80 18.28
N ILE A 15 11.16 -3.92 18.45
CA ILE A 15 11.85 -5.20 18.49
C ILE A 15 11.42 -6.06 19.68
N LYS A 16 11.31 -5.48 20.89
CA LYS A 16 10.81 -6.21 22.08
C LYS A 16 9.38 -6.74 21.88
N THR A 17 8.54 -5.92 21.25
CA THR A 17 7.16 -6.31 20.92
C THR A 17 7.14 -7.50 19.97
N ILE A 18 7.94 -7.44 18.90
CA ILE A 18 8.07 -8.53 17.92
C ILE A 18 8.60 -9.82 18.58
N GLU A 19 9.59 -9.74 19.46
CA GLU A 19 10.12 -10.92 20.15
C GLU A 19 9.09 -11.58 21.05
N THR A 20 8.31 -10.78 21.76
CA THR A 20 7.22 -11.26 22.61
C THR A 20 6.16 -11.98 21.77
N GLU A 21 5.71 -11.34 20.69
CA GLU A 21 4.72 -11.91 19.76
C GLU A 21 5.23 -13.19 19.08
N ALA A 22 6.52 -13.23 18.70
CA ALA A 22 7.12 -14.41 18.08
C ALA A 22 7.12 -15.61 19.04
N ARG A 23 7.41 -15.39 20.33
CA ARG A 23 7.31 -16.43 21.36
C ARG A 23 5.88 -16.93 21.53
N MET A 24 4.90 -16.02 21.57
CA MET A 24 3.47 -16.38 21.66
C MET A 24 3.04 -17.26 20.49
N GLN A 25 3.50 -16.94 19.28
CA GLN A 25 3.20 -17.70 18.07
C GLN A 25 4.09 -18.94 17.86
N ARG A 26 5.04 -19.22 18.76
CA ARG A 26 6.06 -20.29 18.62
C ARG A 26 6.83 -20.21 17.29
N ARG A 27 7.18 -18.99 16.87
CA ARG A 27 7.94 -18.72 15.65
C ARG A 27 9.25 -18.02 16.01
N SER A 28 10.25 -18.11 15.13
CA SER A 28 11.45 -17.28 15.29
C SER A 28 11.11 -15.81 15.02
N LYS A 29 11.90 -14.90 15.63
CA LYS A 29 11.81 -13.46 15.37
C LYS A 29 11.86 -13.17 13.87
N SER A 30 12.85 -13.73 13.17
CA SER A 30 13.00 -13.57 11.72
C SER A 30 11.78 -14.06 10.94
N ALA A 31 11.16 -15.17 11.33
CA ALA A 31 9.96 -15.69 10.67
C ALA A 31 8.74 -14.79 10.86
N LEU A 32 8.57 -14.22 12.06
CA LEU A 32 7.49 -13.26 12.32
C LEU A 32 7.71 -11.98 11.51
N ILE A 33 8.92 -11.42 11.52
CA ILE A 33 9.26 -10.22 10.76
C ILE A 33 9.05 -10.45 9.27
N LEU A 34 9.51 -11.58 8.74
CA LEU A 34 9.26 -11.94 7.36
C LEU A 34 7.76 -11.98 7.06
N SER A 35 6.94 -12.59 7.92
CA SER A 35 5.49 -12.60 7.70
C SER A 35 4.83 -11.22 7.80
N ILE A 36 5.37 -10.31 8.62
CA ILE A 36 4.89 -8.92 8.70
C ILE A 36 5.25 -8.18 7.42
N LEU A 37 6.50 -8.30 6.97
CA LEU A 37 6.97 -7.71 5.71
C LEU A 37 6.18 -8.27 4.54
N GLU A 38 6.03 -9.60 4.44
CA GLU A 38 5.19 -10.24 3.43
C GLU A 38 3.76 -9.72 3.50
N LYS A 39 3.16 -9.59 4.68
CA LYS A 39 1.79 -9.05 4.80
C LYS A 39 1.74 -7.58 4.38
N TYR A 40 2.74 -6.78 4.68
CA TYR A 40 2.83 -5.38 4.29
C TYR A 40 3.00 -5.22 2.78
N TYR A 41 3.90 -6.00 2.15
CA TYR A 41 4.12 -5.98 0.70
C TYR A 41 3.04 -6.73 -0.10
N LYS A 42 2.39 -7.76 0.48
CA LYS A 42 1.19 -8.40 -0.08
C LYS A 42 -0.05 -7.55 0.12
N LYS A 43 -0.04 -6.55 1.02
CA LYS A 43 -1.13 -5.59 1.14
C LYS A 43 -1.12 -4.78 -0.16
N LYS A 44 -2.00 -5.17 -1.07
CA LYS A 44 -2.21 -4.54 -2.38
C LYS A 44 -2.09 -3.02 -2.23
N ARG A 45 -1.08 -2.40 -2.85
CA ARG A 45 -1.02 -0.94 -2.94
C ARG A 45 -2.35 -0.46 -3.49
N LYS A 46 -3.01 0.44 -2.76
CA LYS A 46 -4.29 0.97 -3.20
C LYS A 46 -4.07 1.81 -4.45
N LEU A 47 -5.05 1.87 -5.34
CA LEU A 47 -4.94 2.69 -6.55
C LEU A 47 -4.60 4.15 -6.20
N GLY A 48 -5.18 4.66 -5.11
CA GLY A 48 -4.88 6.00 -4.61
C GLY A 48 -3.41 6.21 -4.25
N GLU A 49 -2.76 5.24 -3.60
CA GLU A 49 -1.33 5.33 -3.23
C GLU A 49 -0.43 5.31 -4.48
N ILE A 50 -0.81 4.53 -5.50
CA ILE A 50 -0.08 4.47 -6.77
C ILE A 50 -0.26 5.77 -7.55
N LEU A 51 -1.47 6.33 -7.55
CA LEU A 51 -1.78 7.59 -8.21
C LEU A 51 -1.10 8.78 -7.50
N SER A 52 -0.97 8.76 -6.16
CA SER A 52 -0.15 9.73 -5.43
C SER A 52 1.28 9.76 -5.96
N ASP A 53 1.90 8.59 -6.12
CA ASP A 53 3.29 8.49 -6.54
C ASP A 53 3.50 8.91 -8.00
N ILE A 54 2.59 8.51 -8.90
CA ILE A 54 2.77 8.65 -10.36
C ILE A 54 2.24 9.98 -10.87
N ALA A 55 1.13 10.45 -10.32
CA ALA A 55 0.47 11.67 -10.77
C ALA A 55 0.73 12.87 -9.84
N SER A 56 1.62 12.71 -8.84
CA SER A 56 1.95 13.76 -7.86
C SER A 56 0.70 14.37 -7.21
N LEU A 57 -0.32 13.54 -6.97
CA LEU A 57 -1.56 13.98 -6.37
C LEU A 57 -1.31 14.44 -4.94
N SER A 58 -1.78 15.64 -4.62
CA SER A 58 -1.81 16.11 -3.24
C SER A 58 -2.89 15.40 -2.43
N ASP A 59 -2.70 15.34 -1.11
CA ASP A 59 -3.67 14.76 -0.18
C ASP A 59 -5.05 15.40 -0.32
N GLU A 60 -5.11 16.70 -0.63
CA GLU A 60 -6.35 17.43 -0.82
C GLU A 60 -7.12 16.99 -2.08
N GLN A 61 -6.41 16.74 -3.18
CA GLN A 61 -7.03 16.23 -4.42
C GLN A 61 -7.62 14.83 -4.21
N ILE A 62 -6.91 13.97 -3.48
CA ILE A 62 -7.38 12.63 -3.15
C ILE A 62 -8.58 12.70 -2.22
N ARG A 63 -8.52 13.54 -1.19
CA ARG A 63 -9.62 13.75 -0.26
C ARG A 63 -10.87 14.23 -0.99
N ARG A 64 -10.76 15.22 -1.87
CA ARG A 64 -11.88 15.73 -2.69
C ARG A 64 -12.50 14.62 -3.54
N ALA A 65 -11.68 13.83 -4.24
CA ALA A 65 -12.18 12.73 -5.05
C ALA A 65 -12.89 11.64 -4.22
N LEU A 66 -12.40 11.34 -3.01
CA LEU A 66 -13.05 10.42 -2.07
C LEU A 66 -14.37 10.97 -1.52
N GLU A 67 -14.45 12.27 -1.25
CA GLU A 67 -15.69 12.93 -0.83
C GLU A 67 -16.76 12.87 -1.91
N ILE A 68 -16.38 13.10 -3.18
CA ILE A 68 -17.27 12.92 -4.34
C ILE A 68 -17.73 11.46 -4.43
N GLN A 69 -16.80 10.51 -4.37
CA GLN A 69 -17.11 9.08 -4.42
C GLN A 69 -18.11 8.65 -3.34
N LYS A 70 -17.98 9.20 -2.13
CA LYS A 70 -18.86 8.89 -0.99
C LYS A 70 -20.26 9.50 -1.15
N LYS A 71 -20.36 10.68 -1.77
CA LYS A 71 -21.63 11.38 -2.02
C LYS A 71 -22.42 10.74 -3.16
N GLU A 72 -21.73 10.18 -4.16
CA GLU A 72 -22.37 9.47 -5.25
C GLU A 72 -22.92 8.11 -4.79
N LYS A 73 -24.23 7.88 -4.97
CA LYS A 73 -24.89 6.61 -4.62
C LYS A 73 -24.50 5.43 -5.54
N LYS A 74 -23.82 5.70 -6.65
CA LYS A 74 -23.32 4.68 -7.59
C LYS A 74 -21.90 4.29 -7.17
N ARG A 75 -21.53 3.02 -7.38
CA ARG A 75 -20.17 2.48 -7.14
C ARG A 75 -19.16 3.02 -8.17
N ARG A 76 -19.03 4.35 -8.26
CA ARG A 76 -18.11 5.00 -9.19
C ARG A 76 -16.67 4.77 -8.73
N LEU A 77 -15.77 4.53 -9.68
CA LEU A 77 -14.38 4.23 -9.36
C LEU A 77 -13.61 5.53 -9.08
N LEU A 78 -12.71 5.50 -8.10
CA LEU A 78 -11.91 6.66 -7.72
C LEU A 78 -11.10 7.22 -8.89
N GLY A 79 -10.57 6.35 -9.76
CA GLY A 79 -9.81 6.76 -10.94
C GLY A 79 -10.65 7.51 -11.98
N GLU A 80 -11.93 7.20 -12.12
CA GLU A 80 -12.84 7.92 -13.02
C GLU A 80 -13.12 9.32 -12.48
N ILE A 81 -13.31 9.45 -11.16
CA ILE A 81 -13.52 10.76 -10.52
C ILE A 81 -12.28 11.62 -10.66
N LEU A 82 -11.08 11.05 -10.48
CA LEU A 82 -9.81 11.77 -10.64
C LEU A 82 -9.58 12.24 -12.08
N LEU A 83 -10.03 11.48 -13.08
CA LEU A 83 -10.01 11.91 -14.49
C LEU A 83 -10.98 13.07 -14.74
N ASP A 84 -12.22 12.94 -14.28
CA ASP A 84 -13.26 13.96 -14.49
C ASP A 84 -12.94 15.28 -13.78
N GLU A 85 -12.35 15.23 -12.59
CA GLU A 85 -11.87 16.42 -11.88
C GLU A 85 -10.59 17.01 -12.51
N GLY A 86 -10.01 16.35 -13.52
CA GLY A 86 -8.80 16.80 -14.21
C GLY A 86 -7.53 16.68 -13.36
N PHE A 87 -7.55 15.87 -12.30
CA PHE A 87 -6.40 15.68 -11.41
C PHE A 87 -5.37 14.70 -11.98
N ILE A 88 -5.79 13.83 -12.90
CA ILE A 88 -4.92 12.89 -13.61
C ILE A 88 -5.30 12.85 -15.10
N GLU A 89 -4.35 12.46 -15.93
CA GLU A 89 -4.56 12.13 -17.33
C GLU A 89 -4.85 10.63 -17.53
N GLU A 90 -5.47 10.29 -18.66
CA GLU A 90 -5.81 8.90 -18.99
C GLU A 90 -4.57 7.99 -19.04
N LYS A 91 -3.43 8.54 -19.49
CA LYS A 91 -2.14 7.83 -19.48
C LYS A 91 -1.72 7.46 -18.05
N GLN A 92 -1.81 8.39 -17.11
CA GLN A 92 -1.43 8.17 -15.71
C GLN A 92 -2.37 7.17 -15.02
N LEU A 93 -3.68 7.20 -15.34
CA LEU A 93 -4.61 6.19 -14.84
C LEU A 93 -4.25 4.79 -15.36
N ARG A 94 -3.96 4.66 -16.66
CA ARG A 94 -3.57 3.38 -17.28
C ARG A 94 -2.29 2.81 -16.66
N GLU A 95 -1.26 3.63 -16.50
CA GLU A 95 0.00 3.24 -15.87
C GLU A 95 -0.21 2.79 -14.41
N SER A 96 -1.04 3.52 -13.67
CA SER A 96 -1.34 3.20 -12.27
C SER A 96 -2.12 1.88 -12.12
N LEU A 97 -3.06 1.61 -13.04
CA LEU A 97 -3.81 0.34 -13.07
C LEU A 97 -2.91 -0.83 -13.48
N PHE A 98 -1.99 -0.62 -14.43
CA PHE A 98 -0.99 -1.61 -14.81
C PHE A 98 -0.13 -2.01 -13.61
N LEU A 99 0.43 -1.03 -12.90
CA LEU A 99 1.24 -1.27 -11.70
C LEU A 99 0.43 -1.94 -10.60
N GLN A 100 -0.82 -1.51 -10.35
CA GLN A 100 -1.67 -2.17 -9.37
C GLN A 100 -1.88 -3.66 -9.69
N ARG A 101 -2.02 -4.02 -10.98
CA ARG A 101 -2.19 -5.40 -11.43
C ARG A 101 -0.90 -6.20 -11.35
N ASP A 102 0.23 -5.63 -11.73
CA ASP A 102 1.53 -6.30 -11.65
C ASP A 102 1.95 -6.56 -10.20
N TYR A 103 1.72 -5.60 -9.29
CA TYR A 103 1.90 -5.84 -7.85
C TYR A 103 1.02 -6.98 -7.33
N LYS A 104 -0.22 -7.13 -7.82
CA LYS A 104 -1.08 -8.28 -7.48
C LYS A 104 -0.51 -9.60 -8.00
N ARG A 105 0.20 -9.60 -9.13
CA ARG A 105 0.72 -10.82 -9.78
C ARG A 105 2.06 -11.26 -9.18
N THR A 106 2.95 -10.32 -8.91
CA THR A 106 4.27 -10.59 -8.31
C THR A 106 4.15 -11.00 -6.84
N SER A 107 3.12 -10.55 -6.11
CA SER A 107 2.88 -10.96 -4.71
C SER A 107 2.20 -12.32 -4.54
N LEU A 108 1.82 -12.98 -5.64
CA LEU A 108 1.20 -14.32 -5.69
C LEU A 108 2.16 -15.43 -6.15
N LEU A 109 3.41 -15.09 -6.47
CA LEU A 109 4.51 -16.02 -6.75
C LEU A 109 5.46 -16.08 -5.56
#